data_AF-A0A497XUI3-F1
#
_entry.id   AF-A0A497XUI3-F1
#
_cell.length_a   1.000
_cell.length_b   1.000
_cell.length_c   1.000
_cell.angle_alpha   90.00
_cell.angle_beta   90.00
_cell.angle_gamma   90.00
#
_symmetry.space_group_name_H-M   'P 1'
#
loop_
_entity.id
_entity.type
_entity.pdbx_description
1 polymer ?
#
loop_
_entity_poly.entity_id
_entity_poly.type
_entity_poly.pdbx_seq_one_letter_code
_entity_poly.pdbx_strand_id
1 'polypeptide(L)'
;MAQPHKSFLDWLGEHLFSCPFKTHFGIDCPGCGLQRSVLALFRGDLIASFKFYPATIPLIFLVIFTIVHLKVDFKFGAQLIKIVFAGVAVIILINYIYKIYTHQFI
;
A
#
# COMPACT_ATOMS: atom_id res chain seq x y z
N MET A 1 -2.53 -25.24 -10.40
CA MET A 1 -3.17 -25.11 -11.73
C MET A 1 -4.22 -24.01 -11.64
N ALA A 2 -3.93 -22.84 -12.22
CA ALA A 2 -4.90 -21.82 -12.65
C ALA A 2 -4.09 -20.69 -13.31
N GLN A 3 -3.92 -20.76 -14.63
CA GLN A 3 -3.49 -19.62 -15.45
C GLN A 3 -4.73 -18.73 -15.64
N PRO A 4 -4.65 -17.40 -15.48
CA PRO A 4 -5.46 -16.59 -16.37
C PRO A 4 -4.77 -15.29 -16.80
N HIS A 5 -4.54 -15.22 -18.12
CA HIS A 5 -4.39 -14.02 -18.93
C HIS A 5 -3.11 -13.19 -18.70
N LYS A 6 -2.31 -12.98 -19.76
CA LYS A 6 -1.42 -11.82 -19.84
C LYS A 6 -2.29 -10.58 -19.68
N SER A 7 -2.47 -10.11 -18.46
CA SER A 7 -3.33 -8.99 -18.11
C SER A 7 -2.43 -7.77 -17.95
N PHE A 8 -2.97 -6.59 -18.21
CA PHE A 8 -2.32 -5.29 -17.98
C PHE A 8 -1.60 -5.21 -16.62
N LEU A 9 -2.09 -5.95 -15.61
CA LEU A 9 -1.49 -6.08 -14.28
C LEU A 9 -0.10 -6.73 -14.26
N ASP A 10 0.16 -7.71 -15.13
CA ASP A 10 1.49 -8.35 -15.21
C ASP A 10 2.48 -7.48 -15.98
N TRP A 11 2.02 -6.80 -17.03
CA TRP A 11 2.81 -5.77 -17.69
C TRP A 11 3.14 -4.63 -16.72
N LEU A 12 2.16 -4.18 -15.91
CA LEU A 12 2.43 -3.25 -14.82
C LEU A 12 3.46 -3.83 -13.85
N GLY A 13 3.30 -5.06 -13.38
CA GLY A 13 4.26 -5.69 -12.46
C GLY A 13 5.70 -5.70 -12.97
N GLU A 14 5.90 -5.94 -14.27
CA GLU A 14 7.23 -5.99 -14.90
C GLU A 14 7.79 -4.61 -15.31
N HIS A 15 6.95 -3.62 -15.62
CA HIS A 15 7.37 -2.25 -15.99
C HIS A 15 7.28 -1.23 -14.85
N LEU A 16 6.62 -1.58 -13.75
CA LEU A 16 6.61 -0.79 -12.54
C LEU A 16 8.04 -0.74 -12.01
N PHE A 17 8.61 0.46 -11.99
CA PHE A 17 9.98 0.77 -11.57
C PHE A 17 10.53 -0.25 -10.58
N SER A 18 11.47 -1.07 -11.04
CA SER A 18 12.33 -1.88 -10.17
C SER A 18 12.89 -0.92 -9.13
N CYS A 19 12.37 -1.00 -7.90
CA CYS A 19 12.56 0.00 -6.87
C CYS A 19 14.05 0.39 -6.79
N PRO A 20 14.46 1.58 -7.24
CA PRO A 20 15.89 1.92 -7.32
C PRO A 20 16.53 1.87 -5.93
N PHE A 21 15.73 2.12 -4.88
CA PHE A 21 16.10 1.93 -3.49
C PHE A 21 16.36 0.48 -3.10
N LYS A 22 15.65 -0.50 -3.65
CA LYS A 22 15.95 -1.92 -3.42
C LYS A 22 17.25 -2.31 -4.11
N THR A 23 17.46 -1.85 -5.35
CA THR A 23 18.66 -2.19 -6.12
C THR A 23 19.93 -1.52 -5.55
N HIS A 24 19.84 -0.27 -5.10
CA HIS A 24 20.99 0.49 -4.59
C HIS A 24 21.19 0.38 -3.07
N PHE A 25 20.12 0.24 -2.29
CA PHE A 25 20.18 0.24 -0.82
C PHE A 25 19.67 -1.07 -0.19
N GLY A 26 19.09 -2.01 -0.96
CA GLY A 26 18.51 -3.24 -0.39
C GLY A 26 17.24 -3.02 0.43
N ILE A 27 16.70 -1.80 0.47
CA ILE A 27 15.57 -1.42 1.34
C ILE A 27 14.31 -1.26 0.49
N ASP A 28 13.26 -2.03 0.82
CA ASP A 28 11.92 -1.78 0.29
C ASP A 28 11.38 -0.47 0.90
N CYS A 29 11.22 0.57 0.07
CA CYS A 29 10.64 1.85 0.50
C CYS A 29 9.11 1.72 0.69
N PRO A 30 8.48 2.57 1.51
CA PRO A 30 7.04 2.45 1.80
C PRO A 30 6.16 2.58 0.54
N GLY A 31 6.62 3.32 -0.47
CA GLY A 31 5.94 3.41 -1.78
C GLY A 31 5.99 2.10 -2.57
N CYS A 32 7.15 1.43 -2.62
CA CYS A 32 7.28 0.13 -3.31
C CYS A 32 6.51 -0.98 -2.57
N GLY A 33 6.45 -0.93 -1.24
CA GLY A 33 5.61 -1.83 -0.42
C GLY A 33 4.12 -1.65 -0.66
N LEU A 34 3.64 -0.41 -0.72
CA LEU A 34 2.27 -0.07 -1.10
C LEU A 34 1.93 -0.59 -2.50
N GLN A 35 2.83 -0.40 -3.46
CA GLN A 35 2.60 -0.83 -4.83
C GLN A 35 2.47 -2.36 -4.94
N ARG A 36 3.30 -3.13 -4.21
CA ARG A 36 3.16 -4.60 -4.15
C ARG A 36 1.90 -5.04 -3.41
N SER A 37 1.50 -4.36 -2.33
CA SER A 37 0.28 -4.71 -1.62
C SER A 37 -0.95 -4.46 -2.50
N VAL A 38 -1.00 -3.34 -3.21
CA VAL A 38 -2.05 -3.05 -4.20
C VAL A 38 -2.06 -4.09 -5.33
N LEU A 39 -0.89 -4.49 -5.85
CA LEU A 39 -0.82 -5.54 -6.87
C LEU A 39 -1.33 -6.90 -6.35
N ALA A 40 -0.98 -7.27 -5.12
CA ALA A 40 -1.50 -8.48 -4.46
C ALA A 40 -3.02 -8.40 -4.26
N LEU A 41 -3.55 -7.23 -3.90
CA LEU A 41 -4.98 -6.98 -3.76
C LEU A 41 -5.73 -7.17 -5.08
N PHE A 42 -5.19 -6.64 -6.19
CA PHE A 42 -5.74 -6.84 -7.54
C PHE A 42 -5.64 -8.29 -8.03
N ARG A 43 -4.67 -9.06 -7.53
CA ARG A 43 -4.56 -10.51 -7.76
C ARG A 43 -5.50 -11.33 -6.87
N GLY A 44 -6.23 -10.69 -5.95
CA GLY A 44 -7.13 -11.35 -5.00
C GLY A 44 -6.43 -11.96 -3.79
N ASP A 45 -5.12 -11.75 -3.63
CA ASP A 45 -4.35 -12.23 -2.48
C ASP A 45 -4.29 -11.18 -1.37
N LEU A 46 -5.35 -11.17 -0.57
CA LEU A 46 -5.52 -10.30 0.59
C LEU A 46 -4.43 -10.55 1.64
N ILE A 47 -4.03 -11.81 1.84
CA ILE A 47 -3.08 -12.21 2.88
C ILE A 47 -1.67 -11.71 2.55
N ALA A 48 -1.22 -11.88 1.30
CA ALA A 48 0.04 -11.33 0.82
C ALA A 48 0.03 -9.79 0.88
N SER A 49 -1.09 -9.16 0.51
CA SER A 49 -1.25 -7.70 0.61
C SER A 49 -1.04 -7.20 2.05
N PHE A 50 -1.60 -7.89 3.05
CA PHE A 50 -1.41 -7.52 4.46
C PHE A 50 0.03 -7.73 4.94
N LYS A 51 0.68 -8.79 4.46
CA LYS A 51 2.07 -9.09 4.83
C LYS A 51 3.05 -8.07 4.26
N PHE A 52 2.81 -7.56 3.05
CA PHE A 52 3.64 -6.52 2.46
C PHE A 52 3.42 -5.14 3.08
N TYR A 53 2.18 -4.81 3.45
CA TYR A 53 1.87 -3.50 4.00
C TYR A 53 0.70 -3.58 4.99
N PRO A 54 0.96 -3.52 6.31
CA PRO A 54 -0.11 -3.58 7.31
C PRO A 54 -1.06 -2.37 7.22
N ALA A 55 -0.59 -1.26 6.64
CA ALA A 55 -1.41 -0.09 6.36
C ALA A 55 -2.40 -0.26 5.18
N THR A 56 -2.49 -1.46 4.58
CA THR A 56 -3.49 -1.74 3.52
C THR A 56 -4.92 -1.65 4.06
N ILE A 57 -5.21 -2.16 5.27
CA ILE A 57 -6.56 -2.10 5.88
C ILE A 57 -7.06 -0.65 6.02
N PRO A 58 -6.33 0.25 6.72
CA PRO A 58 -6.79 1.62 6.87
C PRO A 58 -6.85 2.36 5.54
N LEU A 59 -6.06 1.96 4.54
CA LEU A 59 -6.10 2.55 3.21
C LEU A 59 -7.34 2.13 2.40
N ILE A 60 -7.71 0.84 2.43
CA ILE A 60 -8.96 0.36 1.83
C ILE A 60 -10.15 1.03 2.51
N PHE A 61 -10.14 1.12 3.84
CA PHE A 61 -11.17 1.82 4.61
C PHE A 61 -11.27 3.29 4.20
N LEU A 62 -10.13 3.98 4.03
CA LEU A 62 -10.07 5.35 3.55
C LEU A 62 -10.68 5.52 2.16
N VAL A 63 -10.37 4.62 1.22
CA VAL A 63 -10.90 4.67 -0.15
C VAL A 63 -12.42 4.49 -0.14
N ILE A 64 -12.93 3.50 0.56
CA ILE A 64 -14.38 3.26 0.69
C ILE A 64 -15.06 4.46 1.35
N PHE A 65 -14.50 4.95 2.45
CA PHE A 65 -15.06 6.09 3.17
C PHE A 65 -15.04 7.37 2.33
N THR A 66 -14.00 7.59 1.52
CA THR A 66 -13.92 8.74 0.60
C THR A 66 -14.98 8.64 -0.50
N ILE A 67 -15.21 7.47 -1.08
CA ILE A 67 -16.26 7.27 -2.11
C ILE A 67 -17.65 7.52 -1.53
N VAL A 68 -17.90 7.06 -0.30
CA VAL A 68 -19.17 7.30 0.40
C VAL A 68 -19.33 8.79 0.73
N HIS A 69 -18.26 9.45 1.19
CA HIS A 69 -18.24 10.88 1.49
C HIS A 69 -18.48 11.75 0.26
N LEU A 70 -17.98 11.35 -0.92
CA LEU A 70 -18.25 12.05 -2.18
C LEU A 70 -19.73 11.99 -2.60
N LYS A 71 -20.47 10.95 -2.19
CA LYS A 71 -21.91 10.82 -2.46
C LYS A 71 -22.80 11.42 -1.36
N VAL A 72 -22.26 11.61 -0.16
CA VAL A 72 -23.02 12.07 1.01
C VAL A 72 -22.21 13.17 1.68
N ASP A 73 -22.69 14.42 1.61
CA ASP A 73 -22.06 15.60 2.20
C ASP A 73 -22.01 15.52 3.74
N PHE A 74 -21.06 14.78 4.30
CA PHE A 74 -20.80 14.80 5.74
C PHE A 74 -19.90 15.98 6.09
N LYS A 75 -20.40 16.88 6.94
CA LYS A 75 -19.67 18.06 7.45
C LYS A 75 -18.35 17.71 8.18
N PHE A 76 -18.25 16.51 8.76
CA PHE A 76 -17.06 16.03 9.48
C PHE A 76 -16.25 14.94 8.76
N GLY A 77 -16.75 14.42 7.62
CA GLY A 77 -16.10 13.30 6.93
C GLY A 77 -14.70 13.64 6.42
N ALA A 78 -14.53 14.86 5.89
CA ALA A 78 -13.23 15.33 5.41
C ALA A 78 -12.17 15.46 6.52
N GLN A 79 -12.58 15.75 7.76
CA GLN A 79 -11.66 15.85 8.89
C GLN A 79 -11.22 14.47 9.38
N LEU A 80 -12.14 13.50 9.41
CA LEU A 80 -11.83 12.11 9.75
C LEU A 80 -10.88 11.48 8.74
N ILE A 81 -11.12 11.68 7.44
CA ILE A 81 -10.23 11.22 6.35
C ILE A 81 -8.80 11.73 6.57
N LYS A 82 -8.65 13.04 6.87
CA LYS A 82 -7.34 13.65 7.15
C LYS A 82 -6.65 13.04 8.38
N ILE A 83 -7.39 12.78 9.46
CA ILE A 83 -6.86 12.16 10.68
C ILE A 83 -6.39 10.73 10.42
N VAL A 84 -7.21 9.92 9.74
CA VAL A 84 -6.87 8.53 9.40
C VAL A 84 -5.66 8.49 8.47
N PHE A 85 -5.58 9.38 7.49
CA PHE A 85 -4.44 9.47 6.58
C PHE A 85 -3.15 9.86 7.30
N ALA A 86 -3.22 10.83 8.23
CA ALA A 86 -2.09 11.21 9.07
C ALA A 86 -1.63 10.05 9.96
N GLY A 87 -2.57 9.31 10.59
CA GLY A 87 -2.26 8.13 11.38
C GLY A 87 -1.56 7.04 10.56
N VAL A 88 -2.03 6.78 9.33
CA VAL A 88 -1.39 5.86 8.39
C VAL A 88 0.03 6.32 8.07
N ALA A 89 0.24 7.60 7.74
CA ALA A 89 1.56 8.16 7.47
C ALA A 89 2.53 7.98 8.65
N VAL A 90 2.05 8.18 9.89
CA VAL A 90 2.85 7.97 11.10
C VAL A 90 3.21 6.50 11.29
N ILE A 91 2.27 5.57 11.11
CA ILE A 91 2.53 4.12 11.19
C ILE A 91 3.60 3.69 10.17
N ILE A 92 3.52 4.23 8.95
CA ILE A 92 4.48 3.97 7.88
C ILE A 92 5.86 4.51 8.24
N LEU A 93 5.93 5.74 8.73
CA LEU A 93 7.17 6.36 9.20
C LEU A 93 7.80 5.54 10.32
N ILE A 94 7.02 5.15 11.33
CA ILE A 94 7.50 4.33 12.44
C ILE A 94 8.01 2.99 11.92
N ASN A 95 7.26 2.30 11.06
CA ASN A 95 7.68 1.01 10.48
C ASN A 95 8.98 1.14 9.68
N TYR A 96 9.11 2.21 8.88
CA TYR A 96 10.32 2.49 8.11
C TYR A 96 11.52 2.81 9.00
N ILE A 97 11.30 3.59 10.06
CA ILE A 97 12.31 3.91 11.08
C ILE A 97 12.73 2.62 11.80
N TYR A 98 11.80 1.74 12.19
CA TYR A 98 12.16 0.43 12.74
C TYR A 98 12.95 -0.41 11.74
N LYS A 99 12.57 -0.41 10.45
CA LYS A 99 13.25 -1.21 9.41
C LYS A 99 14.68 -0.72 9.15
N ILE A 100 14.91 0.60 9.21
CA ILE A 100 16.25 1.19 9.05
C ILE A 100 17.14 0.95 10.27
N TYR A 101 16.60 1.09 11.49
CA TYR A 101 17.35 0.79 12.72
C TYR A 101 17.68 -0.70 12.86
N THR A 102 16.82 -1.59 12.35
CA THR A 102 17.01 -3.05 12.46
C THR A 102 17.84 -3.64 11.32
N HIS A 103 18.27 -2.84 10.31
CA HIS A 103 19.02 -3.32 9.13
C HIS A 103 18.40 -4.58 8.46
N GLN A 104 17.09 -4.77 8.56
CA GLN A 104 16.41 -5.94 7.97
C GLN A 104 16.05 -5.64 6.52
N PHE A 105 17.01 -5.94 5.63
CA PHE A 105 16.93 -5.85 4.16
C PHE A 105 16.10 -6.99 3.54
N ILE A 106 14.85 -7.17 3.99
CA ILE A 106 13.90 -8.13 3.39
C ILE A 106 12.78 -7.42 2.65
#